data_AF-A0A7W0PQX4-F1
#
_entry.id   AF-A0A7W0PQX4-F1
#
_cell.length_a   1.000
_cell.length_b   1.000
_cell.length_c   1.000
_cell.angle_alpha   90.00
_cell.angle_beta   90.00
_cell.angle_gamma   90.00
#
_symmetry.space_group_name_H-M   'P 1'
#
loop_
_entity.id
_entity.type
_entity.pdbx_description
1 polymer ?
#
loop_
_entity_poly.entity_id
_entity_poly.type
_entity_poly.pdbx_seq_one_letter_code
_entity_poly.pdbx_strand_id
1 'polypeptide(L)'
;LHGDLHHQNILQGKGGQWITIDPKGLIGERGYDIATWMMNPWGIPLQDNYVELGNRRLGIFSDMLGEDRDRLAKWAVFHAALSLCWSLEAEQPEDSEGDIAFLQTMVKLLG
;
A
#
# COMPACT_ATOMS: atom_id res chain seq x y z
N LEU A 1 2.16 -3.17 -14.37
CA LEU A 1 1.72 -2.85 -13.00
C LEU A 1 0.20 -2.88 -12.95
N HIS A 2 -0.38 -3.45 -11.90
CA HIS A 2 -1.81 -3.34 -11.61
C HIS A 2 -2.19 -1.87 -11.42
N GLY A 3 -1.36 -1.10 -10.72
CA GLY A 3 -1.56 0.34 -10.48
C GLY A 3 -2.62 0.67 -9.43
N ASP A 4 -3.26 -0.34 -8.85
CA ASP A 4 -4.32 -0.22 -7.84
C ASP A 4 -4.48 -1.53 -7.05
N LEU A 5 -3.36 -2.15 -6.70
CA LEU A 5 -3.36 -3.47 -6.07
C LEU A 5 -3.57 -3.32 -4.56
N HIS A 6 -4.82 -3.43 -4.12
CA HIS A 6 -5.18 -3.41 -2.69
C HIS A 6 -6.16 -4.53 -2.35
N HIS A 7 -6.42 -4.71 -1.06
CA HIS A 7 -7.19 -5.83 -0.50
C HIS A 7 -8.59 -6.01 -1.11
N GLN A 8 -9.24 -4.95 -1.59
CA GLN A 8 -10.58 -5.05 -2.19
C GLN A 8 -10.53 -5.43 -3.68
N ASN A 9 -9.37 -5.26 -4.31
CA ASN A 9 -9.10 -5.68 -5.69
C ASN A 9 -8.50 -7.10 -5.76
N ILE A 10 -8.55 -7.86 -4.65
CA ILE A 10 -8.21 -9.28 -4.60
C ILE A 10 -9.42 -10.08 -4.10
N LEU A 11 -9.90 -10.97 -4.95
CA LEU A 11 -11.05 -11.81 -4.68
C LEU A 11 -10.65 -13.27 -4.57
N GLN A 12 -11.38 -14.03 -3.75
CA GLN A 12 -11.29 -15.48 -3.76
C GLN A 12 -12.33 -16.05 -4.74
N GLY A 13 -11.85 -16.62 -5.84
CA GLY A 13 -12.66 -17.32 -6.83
C GLY A 13 -13.14 -18.70 -6.35
N LYS A 14 -13.97 -19.33 -7.18
CA LYS A 14 -14.43 -20.70 -6.95
C LYS A 14 -13.23 -21.65 -6.87
N GLY A 15 -13.24 -22.56 -5.88
CA GLY A 15 -12.13 -23.48 -5.64
C GLY A 15 -10.95 -22.89 -4.86
N GLY A 16 -11.10 -21.68 -4.29
CA GLY A 16 -10.12 -21.09 -3.37
C GLY A 16 -8.96 -20.35 -4.05
N GLN A 17 -8.97 -20.21 -5.38
CA GLN A 17 -7.97 -19.45 -6.12
C GLN A 17 -8.13 -17.95 -5.89
N TRP A 18 -7.02 -17.24 -5.72
CA TRP A 18 -7.03 -15.78 -5.61
C TRP A 18 -6.94 -15.14 -7.00
N ILE A 19 -7.76 -14.11 -7.24
CA ILE A 19 -7.89 -13.39 -8.52
C ILE A 19 -7.76 -11.89 -8.24
N THR A 20 -6.92 -11.20 -9.00
CA THR A 20 -6.84 -9.73 -9.00
C THR A 20 -7.82 -9.14 -10.02
N ILE A 21 -8.43 -8.02 -9.69
CA ILE A 21 -9.44 -7.32 -10.52
C ILE A 21 -9.17 -5.83 -10.60
N ASP A 22 -9.76 -5.15 -11.60
CA ASP A 22 -9.60 -3.71 -11.86
C ASP A 22 -8.14 -3.22 -12.04
N PRO A 23 -7.34 -3.88 -12.90
CA PRO A 23 -6.00 -3.37 -13.20
C PRO A 23 -6.09 -2.10 -14.05
N LYS A 24 -5.32 -1.07 -13.67
CA LYS A 24 -5.09 0.13 -14.49
C LYS A 24 -4.10 -0.12 -15.63
N GLY A 25 -3.27 -1.16 -15.53
CA GLY A 25 -2.40 -1.61 -16.62
C GLY A 25 -1.22 -0.68 -16.93
N LEU A 26 -0.51 -0.23 -15.90
CA LEU A 26 0.56 0.77 -16.04
C LEU A 26 1.92 0.15 -16.41
N ILE A 27 2.75 0.90 -17.13
CA ILE A 27 4.17 0.60 -17.34
C ILE A 27 4.98 1.37 -16.30
N GLY A 28 5.79 0.66 -15.51
CA GLY A 28 6.57 1.28 -14.45
C GLY A 28 7.44 0.28 -13.69
N GLU A 29 8.02 0.76 -12.59
CA GLU A 29 8.90 -0.03 -11.72
C GLU A 29 8.10 -1.11 -10.96
N ARG A 30 8.61 -2.33 -10.93
CA ARG A 30 7.91 -3.53 -10.41
C ARG A 30 7.52 -3.40 -8.94
N GLY A 31 8.37 -2.80 -8.11
CA GLY A 31 8.14 -2.64 -6.67
C GLY A 31 6.97 -1.70 -6.33
N TYR A 32 6.57 -0.82 -7.24
CA TYR A 32 5.54 0.19 -6.98
C TYR A 32 4.17 -0.41 -6.66
N ASP A 33 3.77 -1.53 -7.28
CA ASP A 33 2.47 -2.17 -7.02
C ASP A 33 2.30 -2.63 -5.55
N ILE A 34 3.40 -2.78 -4.81
CA ILE A 34 3.34 -3.13 -3.39
C ILE A 34 2.92 -1.93 -2.55
N ALA A 35 3.12 -0.70 -3.03
CA ALA A 35 2.84 0.49 -2.26
C ALA A 35 1.34 0.65 -1.94
N THR A 36 0.46 0.46 -2.92
CA THR A 36 -1.01 0.45 -2.72
C THR A 36 -1.45 -0.67 -1.78
N TRP A 37 -0.75 -1.82 -1.82
CA TRP A 37 -1.07 -2.97 -0.98
C TRP A 37 -0.79 -2.73 0.51
N MET A 38 0.16 -1.85 0.81
CA MET A 38 0.46 -1.49 2.19
C MET A 38 -0.73 -0.74 2.83
N MET A 39 -1.65 -0.17 2.06
CA MET A 39 -2.85 0.43 2.64
C MET A 39 -3.77 -0.64 3.25
N ASN A 40 -4.35 -0.35 4.41
CA ASN A 40 -5.38 -1.21 4.98
C ASN A 40 -6.66 -1.18 4.12
N PRO A 41 -7.52 -2.20 4.23
CA PRO A 41 -8.85 -2.13 3.63
C PRO A 41 -9.60 -0.89 4.12
N TRP A 42 -10.45 -0.33 3.26
CA TRP A 42 -11.27 0.83 3.62
C TRP A 42 -12.12 0.54 4.86
N GLY A 43 -12.21 1.54 5.74
CA GLY A 43 -12.92 1.43 7.01
C GLY A 43 -12.19 0.62 8.10
N ILE A 44 -10.97 0.15 7.84
CA ILE A 44 -10.12 -0.49 8.86
C ILE A 44 -9.08 0.50 9.36
N PRO A 45 -9.21 1.01 10.60
CA PRO A 45 -8.28 1.98 11.15
C PRO A 45 -6.85 1.42 11.23
N LEU A 46 -5.89 2.33 11.13
CA LEU A 46 -4.49 2.02 11.41
C LEU A 46 -4.35 1.58 12.87
N GLN A 47 -3.73 0.43 13.08
CA GLN A 47 -3.51 -0.14 14.41
C GLN A 47 -2.11 0.17 14.92
N ASP A 48 -1.91 0.22 16.23
CA ASP A 48 -0.61 0.53 16.85
C ASP A 48 0.50 -0.43 16.42
N ASN A 49 0.16 -1.69 16.13
CA ASN A 49 1.09 -2.72 15.68
C ASN A 49 1.36 -2.69 14.16
N TYR A 50 0.91 -1.64 13.45
CA TYR A 50 1.04 -1.61 11.99
C TYR A 50 2.51 -1.66 11.54
N VAL A 51 3.44 -1.03 12.25
CA VAL A 51 4.87 -1.05 11.86
C VAL A 51 5.41 -2.49 11.82
N GLU A 52 5.04 -3.32 12.78
CA GLU A 52 5.40 -4.75 12.81
C GLU A 52 4.77 -5.50 11.63
N LEU A 53 3.46 -5.29 11.40
CA LEU A 53 2.75 -5.88 10.27
C LEU A 53 3.34 -5.46 8.92
N GLY A 54 3.67 -4.17 8.77
CA GLY A 54 4.27 -3.58 7.59
C GLY A 54 5.65 -4.16 7.31
N ASN A 55 6.49 -4.29 8.34
CA ASN A 55 7.79 -4.95 8.24
C ASN A 55 7.66 -6.40 7.79
N ARG A 56 6.68 -7.14 8.33
CA ARG A 56 6.39 -8.50 7.91
C ARG A 56 5.95 -8.57 6.45
N ARG A 57 5.06 -7.68 6.01
CA ARG A 57 4.61 -7.59 4.60
C ARG A 57 5.78 -7.29 3.67
N LEU A 58 6.62 -6.30 4.01
CA LEU A 58 7.79 -5.94 3.23
C LEU A 58 8.79 -7.10 3.09
N GLY A 59 9.03 -7.87 4.16
CA GLY A 59 9.88 -9.07 4.09
C GLY A 59 9.35 -10.09 3.09
N ILE A 60 8.04 -10.41 3.18
CA ILE A 60 7.39 -11.34 2.25
C ILE A 60 7.52 -10.87 0.79
N PHE A 61 7.27 -9.58 0.50
CA PHE A 61 7.38 -9.06 -0.86
C PHE A 61 8.82 -8.95 -1.35
N SER A 62 9.76 -8.58 -0.47
CA SER A 62 11.18 -8.55 -0.78
C SER A 62 11.66 -9.93 -1.23
N ASP A 63 11.33 -10.98 -0.47
CA ASP A 63 11.65 -12.37 -0.81
C ASP A 63 10.99 -12.83 -2.11
N MET A 64 9.70 -12.52 -2.32
CA MET A 64 8.97 -12.96 -3.52
C MET A 64 9.40 -12.24 -4.80
N LEU A 65 9.79 -10.96 -4.70
CA LEU A 65 10.12 -10.14 -5.86
C LEU A 65 11.63 -10.13 -6.15
N GLY A 66 12.47 -10.48 -5.17
CA GLY A 66 13.92 -10.28 -5.23
C GLY A 66 14.33 -8.80 -5.14
N GLU A 67 13.48 -7.98 -4.52
CA GLU A 67 13.65 -6.53 -4.42
C GLU A 67 14.14 -6.13 -3.03
N ASP A 68 14.93 -5.06 -2.95
CA ASP A 68 15.40 -4.52 -1.68
C ASP A 68 14.24 -4.06 -0.78
N ARG A 69 14.23 -4.51 0.48
CA ARG A 69 13.18 -4.18 1.46
C ARG A 69 13.04 -2.67 1.64
N ASP A 70 14.15 -1.95 1.74
CA ASP A 70 14.13 -0.51 1.99
C ASP A 70 13.63 0.26 0.76
N ARG A 71 13.89 -0.26 -0.44
CA ARG A 71 13.30 0.24 -1.69
C ARG A 71 11.78 0.07 -1.71
N LEU A 72 11.26 -1.09 -1.32
CA LEU A 72 9.81 -1.31 -1.21
C LEU A 72 9.18 -0.40 -0.15
N ALA A 73 9.86 -0.19 0.99
CA ALA A 73 9.41 0.75 2.03
C ALA A 73 9.34 2.19 1.50
N LYS A 74 10.32 2.64 0.70
CA LYS A 74 10.30 3.96 0.05
C LYS A 74 9.10 4.11 -0.89
N TRP A 75 8.71 3.05 -1.60
CA TRP A 75 7.50 3.09 -2.41
C TRP A 75 6.22 3.26 -1.58
N ALA A 76 6.11 2.56 -0.44
CA ALA A 76 5.00 2.75 0.47
C ALA A 76 4.91 4.19 1.00
N VAL A 77 6.03 4.80 1.36
CA VAL A 77 6.11 6.21 1.77
C VAL A 77 5.70 7.15 0.63
N PHE A 78 6.23 6.93 -0.57
CA PHE A 78 5.89 7.74 -1.75
C PHE A 78 4.39 7.68 -2.07
N HIS A 79 3.80 6.49 -2.05
CA HIS A 79 2.37 6.33 -2.34
C HIS A 79 1.48 6.92 -1.25
N ALA A 80 1.85 6.82 0.03
CA ALA A 80 1.14 7.49 1.11
C ALA A 80 1.16 9.02 0.94
N ALA A 81 2.29 9.59 0.51
CA ALA A 81 2.38 11.02 0.20
C ALA A 81 1.51 11.40 -1.02
N LEU A 82 1.48 10.56 -2.05
CA LEU A 82 0.61 10.75 -3.21
C LEU A 82 -0.87 10.70 -2.83
N SER A 83 -1.28 9.75 -1.97
CA SER A 83 -2.64 9.65 -1.44
C SER A 83 -3.05 10.93 -0.72
N LEU A 84 -2.17 11.44 0.16
CA LEU A 84 -2.39 12.70 0.85
C LEU A 84 -2.60 13.87 -0.13
N CYS A 85 -1.83 13.94 -1.21
CA CYS A 85 -2.03 14.95 -2.25
C CYS A 85 -3.44 14.87 -2.86
N TRP A 86 -3.94 13.67 -3.17
CA TRP A 86 -5.29 13.49 -3.69
C TRP A 86 -6.37 13.94 -2.69
N SER A 87 -6.22 13.60 -1.41
CA SER A 87 -7.16 14.02 -0.35
C SER A 87 -7.19 15.55 -0.18
N LEU A 88 -6.03 16.21 -0.30
CA LEU A 88 -5.94 17.66 -0.28
C LEU A 88 -6.57 18.32 -1.51
N GLU A 89 -6.36 17.75 -2.71
CA GLU A 89 -6.98 18.22 -3.96
C GLU A 89 -8.50 18.04 -3.97
N ALA A 90 -9.01 16.99 -3.32
CA ALA A 90 -10.45 16.71 -3.23
C ALA A 90 -11.21 17.60 -2.23
N GLU A 91 -10.52 18.48 -1.50
CA GLU A 91 -11.07 19.31 -0.41
C GLU A 91 -11.80 18.47 0.67
N GLN A 92 -11.27 17.27 0.98
CA GLN A 92 -11.83 16.35 1.98
C GLN A 92 -10.96 16.34 3.26
N PRO A 93 -11.25 17.20 4.25
CA PRO A 93 -10.37 17.39 5.41
C PRO A 93 -10.25 16.15 6.30
N GLU A 94 -11.31 15.37 6.49
CA GLU A 94 -11.27 14.14 7.31
C GLU A 94 -10.34 13.08 6.73
N ASP A 95 -10.30 12.95 5.40
CA ASP A 95 -9.43 12.01 4.70
C ASP A 95 -7.95 12.42 4.81
N SER A 96 -7.68 13.74 4.82
CA SER A 96 -6.32 14.27 4.94
C SER A 96 -5.65 13.97 6.29
N GLU A 97 -6.39 13.97 7.41
CA GLU A 97 -5.84 13.63 8.73
C GLU A 97 -5.43 12.15 8.81
N GLY A 98 -6.28 11.27 8.28
CA GLY A 98 -5.99 9.84 8.17
C GLY A 98 -4.76 9.56 7.32
N ASP A 99 -4.64 10.23 6.17
CA ASP A 99 -3.50 10.09 5.27
C ASP A 99 -2.19 10.62 5.87
N ILE A 100 -2.23 11.70 6.66
CA ILE A 100 -1.06 12.19 7.41
C ILE A 100 -0.59 11.13 8.41
N ALA A 101 -1.51 10.55 9.19
CA ALA A 101 -1.17 9.50 10.16
C ALA A 101 -0.61 8.24 9.49
N PHE A 102 -1.17 7.88 8.32
CA PHE A 102 -0.69 6.77 7.52
C PHE A 102 0.72 7.03 6.96
N LEU A 103 0.96 8.22 6.37
CA LEU A 103 2.28 8.63 5.88
C LEU A 103 3.32 8.61 7.00
N GLN A 104 3.02 9.19 8.16
CA GLN A 104 3.92 9.15 9.33
C GLN A 104 4.25 7.72 9.74
N THR A 105 3.30 6.79 9.62
CA THR A 105 3.52 5.38 9.93
C THR A 105 4.37 4.68 8.87
N MET A 106 4.18 4.97 7.58
CA MET A 106 5.04 4.43 6.52
C MET A 106 6.48 4.90 6.68
N VAL A 107 6.72 6.14 7.09
CA VAL A 107 8.08 6.66 7.33
C VAL A 107 8.82 5.84 8.38
N LYS A 108 8.13 5.34 9.41
CA LYS A 108 8.73 4.45 10.44
C LYS A 108 9.22 3.11 9.89
N LEU A 109 8.82 2.70 8.68
CA LEU A 109 9.29 1.46 8.05
C LEU A 109 10.71 1.59 7.48
N LEU A 110 11.21 2.83 7.33
CA LEU A 110 12.55 3.12 6.79
C LEU A 110 13.70 2.96 7.79
N GLY A 111 13.40 2.75 9.09
CA GLY A 111 14.39 2.68 10.17
C GLY A 111 14.35 3.90 11.07
#